data_AF-A0A2N2JC25-F1
#
_entry.id   AF-A0A2N2JC25-F1
#
_cell.length_a   1.000
_cell.length_b   1.000
_cell.length_c   1.000
_cell.angle_alpha   90.00
_cell.angle_beta   90.00
_cell.angle_gamma   90.00
#
_symmetry.space_group_name_H-M   'P 1'
#
loop_
_entity.id
_entity.type
_entity.pdbx_description
1 polymer ?
#
loop_
_entity_poly.entity_id
_entity_poly.type
_entity_poly.pdbx_seq_one_letter_code
_entity_poly.pdbx_strand_id
1 'polypeptide(L)'
;MKAIRSTAHSPLAAALSALALVAALPACDSAGGAPPTGLSLQMYASPLAPNPYDGVAFIRLMMEGDGLVQPYSQVVAYAPGVQISLDGVPFSKAGEARQLVIEGWSANQVGQPAAIVSRGRSLPAEILPGGAPQAFEVLFARVNQFQQLVSSANLSAQQLAEGRLGHTITATPAGEIVIAGGGTISAPGVQWWRGGGFDGLRTSVEAIDQRTHAIAARSPLLVGRAWHTATALGSGQVILAGGYGGGGEPIRDVELYNPPGVLDGTAKPLQPLAVARAGHTATLINADARTILFVGGDAAGTWELWDPVNGSSGTHALPGNPPAPRRHHAATTFYLAGRAEPAVLITGGESDTAVLSTAMLYDSVAQNMVPVNQAMPSGARTQHASVLVPARNFIYVAGGYTALDRSGATAGIDVFDIGSIGFIEGNEGFRMRTARGGLSATLGPNNTVVFAGGSGAEPAGSGVHPLASIEVVYEYLDAANGVLNIEVASSWNPEATAAVVPYMPAERVGLRAITLGDGMTLFIGGAATNGATGGYSMVQPLTLYNPL
;
A
#
# COMPACT_ATOMS: atom_id res chain seq x y z
N MET A 1 -1.53 37.45 -19.98
CA MET A 1 -0.80 37.45 -18.69
C MET A 1 -1.65 38.13 -17.62
N LYS A 2 -2.50 37.37 -16.91
CA LYS A 2 -2.96 37.72 -15.57
C LYS A 2 -2.30 36.69 -14.67
N ALA A 3 -1.43 37.13 -13.77
CA ALA A 3 -0.81 36.24 -12.80
C ALA A 3 -1.91 35.52 -12.04
N ILE A 4 -1.98 34.19 -12.18
CA ILE A 4 -2.76 33.36 -11.27
C ILE A 4 -2.02 33.47 -9.94
N ARG A 5 -2.49 34.39 -9.08
CA ARG A 5 -2.11 34.37 -7.66
C ARG A 5 -2.61 33.04 -7.12
N SER A 6 -1.68 32.12 -6.89
CA SER A 6 -1.86 30.89 -6.13
C SER A 6 -2.48 31.24 -4.77
N THR A 7 -3.78 31.03 -4.64
CA THR A 7 -4.48 31.07 -3.36
C THR A 7 -4.55 29.64 -2.82
N ALA A 8 -3.98 29.44 -1.63
CA ALA A 8 -3.87 28.21 -0.84
C ALA A 8 -2.77 27.22 -1.29
N HIS A 9 -1.54 27.46 -0.81
CA HIS A 9 -0.50 26.44 -0.75
C HIS A 9 -0.95 25.31 0.18
N SER A 10 -0.66 24.05 -0.15
CA SER A 10 -0.73 23.02 0.88
C SER A 10 0.36 23.33 1.93
N PRO A 11 0.06 23.33 3.23
CA PRO A 11 1.07 23.58 4.27
C PRO A 11 2.20 22.53 4.26
N LEU A 12 2.01 21.44 3.52
CA LEU A 12 2.95 20.34 3.35
C LEU A 12 3.95 20.57 2.20
N ALA A 13 3.53 21.22 1.10
CA ALA A 13 4.41 21.64 0.01
C ALA A 13 5.50 22.65 0.45
N ALA A 14 5.21 23.45 1.49
CA ALA A 14 6.21 24.31 2.11
C ALA A 14 7.20 23.54 3.01
N ALA A 15 6.82 22.35 3.49
CA ALA A 15 7.45 21.68 4.62
C ALA A 15 8.27 20.42 4.27
N LEU A 16 7.89 19.65 3.24
CA LEU A 16 8.51 18.35 2.99
C LEU A 16 9.61 18.36 1.93
N SER A 17 9.50 19.03 0.79
CA SER A 17 10.56 19.01 -0.24
C SER A 17 10.11 19.85 -1.43
N ALA A 18 10.96 20.00 -2.43
CA ALA A 18 10.73 20.90 -3.54
C ALA A 18 9.42 20.61 -4.30
N LEU A 19 8.61 21.65 -4.48
CA LEU A 19 7.41 21.63 -5.28
C LEU A 19 7.80 22.00 -6.72
N ALA A 20 7.58 21.13 -7.70
CA ALA A 20 7.39 21.66 -9.06
C ALA A 20 5.92 21.95 -9.23
N LEU A 21 5.60 23.24 -9.34
CA LEU A 21 4.28 23.67 -9.74
C LEU A 21 4.27 23.71 -11.26
N VAL A 22 3.40 22.89 -11.83
CA VAL A 22 3.32 22.75 -13.26
C VAL A 22 1.94 23.22 -13.68
N ALA A 23 1.87 24.32 -14.42
CA ALA A 23 0.61 24.83 -14.95
C ALA A 23 0.52 24.45 -16.43
N ALA A 24 -0.47 23.63 -16.79
CA ALA A 24 -0.89 23.55 -18.18
C ALA A 24 -1.52 24.90 -18.55
N LEU A 25 -1.03 25.54 -19.60
CA LEU A 25 -1.73 26.67 -20.21
C LEU A 25 -2.83 26.14 -21.13
N PRO A 26 -3.97 26.85 -21.27
CA PRO A 26 -5.06 26.39 -22.13
C PRO A 26 -4.64 26.39 -23.60
N ALA A 27 -5.07 25.37 -24.34
CA ALA A 27 -5.43 25.57 -25.74
C ALA A 27 -6.92 25.89 -25.78
N CYS A 28 -7.29 27.13 -26.11
CA CYS A 28 -8.68 27.46 -26.45
C CYS A 28 -8.87 27.45 -27.98
N ASP A 29 -9.98 26.83 -28.34
CA ASP A 29 -10.93 27.10 -29.42
C ASP A 29 -10.47 26.94 -30.87
N SER A 30 -10.76 25.76 -31.41
CA SER A 30 -11.91 25.57 -32.30
C SER A 30 -11.91 24.14 -32.85
N ALA A 31 -13.09 23.67 -33.28
CA ALA A 31 -13.33 22.35 -33.84
C ALA A 31 -12.20 21.87 -34.77
N GLY A 32 -11.36 20.94 -34.29
CA GLY A 32 -10.20 20.44 -35.05
C GLY A 32 -9.01 19.88 -34.25
N GLY A 33 -8.96 20.01 -32.92
CA GLY A 33 -8.13 19.18 -32.02
C GLY A 33 -6.61 19.23 -32.22
N ALA A 34 -5.96 20.36 -31.90
CA ALA A 34 -4.51 20.39 -31.68
C ALA A 34 -4.20 20.12 -30.19
N PRO A 35 -3.14 19.35 -29.85
CA PRO A 35 -2.74 19.14 -28.46
C PRO A 35 -2.33 20.47 -27.77
N PRO A 36 -2.41 20.57 -26.43
CA PRO A 36 -1.97 21.74 -25.69
C PRO A 36 -0.56 22.19 -26.11
N THR A 37 -0.42 23.48 -26.42
CA THR A 37 0.80 24.09 -26.99
C THR A 37 1.87 24.44 -25.94
N GLY A 38 1.91 23.72 -24.81
CA GLY A 38 2.97 23.87 -23.81
C GLY A 38 2.51 23.75 -22.36
N LEU A 39 3.14 22.84 -21.61
CA LEU A 39 3.04 22.74 -20.16
C LEU A 39 4.16 23.59 -19.51
N SER A 40 3.84 24.72 -18.88
CA SER A 40 4.86 25.58 -18.26
C SER A 40 5.20 25.09 -16.86
N LEU A 41 6.48 24.81 -16.62
CA LEU A 41 6.97 24.22 -15.38
C LEU A 41 7.79 25.22 -14.57
N GLN A 42 7.44 25.41 -13.29
CA GLN A 42 8.23 26.17 -12.33
C GLN A 42 8.64 25.25 -11.18
N MET A 43 9.95 25.21 -10.89
CA MET A 43 10.51 24.35 -9.85
C MET A 43 10.93 25.19 -8.64
N TYR A 44 10.49 24.78 -7.45
CA TYR A 44 10.74 25.48 -6.19
C TYR A 44 11.30 24.53 -5.16
N ALA A 45 12.50 24.77 -4.64
CA ALA A 45 13.02 24.03 -3.49
C ALA A 45 12.57 24.68 -2.17
N SER A 46 12.05 23.89 -1.23
CA SER A 46 11.82 24.37 0.14
C SER A 46 13.17 24.62 0.83
N PRO A 47 13.35 25.75 1.53
CA PRO A 47 14.55 26.00 2.33
C PRO A 47 14.61 25.18 3.62
N LEU A 48 13.53 24.47 3.99
CA LEU A 48 13.39 23.74 5.25
C LEU A 48 13.66 22.22 5.12
N ALA A 49 14.01 21.74 3.93
CA ALA A 49 14.26 20.33 3.64
C ALA A 49 15.52 20.15 2.77
N PRO A 50 16.14 18.96 2.74
CA PRO A 50 17.21 18.67 1.79
C PRO A 50 16.74 18.97 0.37
N ASN A 51 17.51 19.79 -0.36
CA ASN A 51 17.11 20.18 -1.70
C ASN A 51 17.17 18.95 -2.61
N PRO A 52 16.03 18.49 -3.18
CA PRO A 52 15.99 17.31 -4.03
C PRO A 52 16.68 17.54 -5.38
N TYR A 53 17.13 18.76 -5.64
CA TYR A 53 17.88 19.12 -6.83
C TYR A 53 19.40 19.14 -6.65
N ASP A 54 19.97 18.98 -5.44
CA ASP A 54 21.45 19.01 -5.35
C ASP A 54 22.04 17.78 -6.04
N GLY A 55 23.00 18.01 -6.94
CA GLY A 55 23.60 16.96 -7.76
C GLY A 55 22.77 16.58 -8.99
N VAL A 56 21.62 17.23 -9.25
CA VAL A 56 20.88 17.10 -10.51
C VAL A 56 21.54 17.97 -11.58
N ALA A 57 21.85 17.37 -12.72
CA ALA A 57 22.40 18.04 -13.90
C ALA A 57 21.37 18.20 -15.02
N PHE A 58 20.45 17.24 -15.14
CA PHE A 58 19.35 17.30 -16.11
C PHE A 58 18.09 16.71 -15.52
N ILE A 59 16.96 17.14 -16.06
CA ILE A 59 15.65 16.68 -15.69
C ILE A 59 15.03 15.99 -16.88
N ARG A 60 14.46 14.82 -16.63
CA ARG A 60 13.57 14.14 -17.56
C ARG A 60 12.13 14.34 -17.09
N LEU A 61 11.32 14.92 -17.95
CA LEU A 61 9.90 15.04 -17.74
C LEU A 61 9.19 13.99 -18.57
N MET A 62 8.20 13.34 -17.98
CA MET A 62 7.45 12.27 -18.61
C MET A 62 5.96 12.43 -18.33
N MET A 63 5.16 12.18 -19.33
CA MET A 63 3.72 12.05 -19.20
C MET A 63 3.36 10.57 -19.39
N GLU A 64 2.94 9.92 -18.31
CA GLU A 64 2.47 8.54 -18.21
C GLU A 64 0.94 8.47 -17.98
N GLY A 65 0.29 7.34 -18.30
CA GLY A 65 -1.14 7.12 -18.04
C GLY A 65 -1.84 6.23 -19.06
N ASP A 66 -3.13 5.97 -18.85
CA ASP A 66 -3.88 4.99 -19.63
C ASP A 66 -4.00 5.37 -21.11
N GLY A 67 -3.89 4.39 -22.00
CA GLY A 67 -4.02 4.61 -23.44
C GLY A 67 -2.82 5.33 -24.10
N LEU A 68 -1.76 5.66 -23.36
CA LEU A 68 -0.49 6.10 -23.94
C LEU A 68 0.35 4.88 -24.33
N VAL A 69 0.56 4.68 -25.63
CA VAL A 69 1.41 3.58 -26.15
C VAL A 69 2.88 3.79 -25.78
N GLN A 70 3.33 5.03 -25.64
CA GLN A 70 4.61 5.40 -25.03
C GLN A 70 4.49 6.70 -24.23
N PRO A 71 5.24 6.83 -23.11
CA PRO A 71 5.27 8.05 -22.34
C PRO A 71 5.87 9.18 -23.17
N TYR A 72 5.18 10.32 -23.23
CA TYR A 72 5.75 11.53 -23.81
C TYR A 72 6.90 11.97 -22.90
N SER A 73 8.13 12.11 -23.42
CA SER A 73 9.27 12.45 -22.58
C SER A 73 10.18 13.51 -23.19
N GLN A 74 10.68 14.41 -22.34
CA GLN A 74 11.59 15.48 -22.71
C GLN A 74 12.70 15.60 -21.67
N VAL A 75 13.95 15.73 -22.12
CA VAL A 75 15.12 15.93 -21.25
C VAL A 75 15.60 17.36 -21.39
N VAL A 76 15.85 18.03 -20.26
CA VAL A 76 16.27 19.43 -20.19
C VAL A 76 17.41 19.58 -19.19
N ALA A 77 18.41 20.40 -19.51
CA ALA A 77 19.45 20.75 -18.53
C ALA A 77 18.83 21.47 -17.33
N TYR A 78 19.26 21.11 -16.12
CA TYR A 78 18.73 21.70 -14.91
C TYR A 78 19.51 22.95 -14.50
N ALA A 79 18.79 24.02 -14.21
CA ALA A 79 19.27 25.18 -13.47
C ALA A 79 18.16 25.67 -12.53
N PRO A 80 18.49 26.18 -11.32
CA PRO A 80 17.49 26.73 -10.42
C PRO A 80 16.63 27.81 -11.09
N GLY A 81 15.30 27.67 -11.00
CA GLY A 81 14.34 28.62 -11.60
C GLY A 81 14.09 28.45 -13.11
N VAL A 82 14.63 27.40 -13.75
CA VAL A 82 14.38 27.11 -15.17
C VAL A 82 12.88 27.02 -15.47
N GLN A 83 12.45 27.63 -16.58
CA GLN A 83 11.12 27.47 -17.14
C GLN A 83 11.17 26.46 -18.27
N ILE A 84 10.33 25.43 -18.20
CA ILE A 84 10.29 24.35 -19.19
C ILE A 84 8.89 24.29 -19.80
N SER A 85 8.80 24.07 -21.10
CA SER A 85 7.54 23.79 -21.81
C SER A 85 7.55 22.35 -22.33
N LEU A 86 6.52 21.55 -22.01
CA LEU A 86 6.25 20.29 -22.71
C LEU A 86 5.17 20.51 -23.77
N ASP A 87 5.57 20.43 -25.03
CA ASP A 87 4.66 20.59 -26.16
C ASP A 87 3.97 19.26 -26.51
N GLY A 88 2.76 19.29 -27.05
CA GLY A 88 2.17 18.09 -27.65
C GLY A 88 1.70 17.00 -26.67
N VAL A 89 1.46 17.34 -25.40
CA VAL A 89 0.91 16.40 -24.41
C VAL A 89 -0.46 15.89 -24.88
N PRO A 90 -0.65 14.57 -25.08
CA PRO A 90 -1.92 14.06 -25.60
C PRO A 90 -3.06 14.24 -24.60
N PHE A 91 -4.23 14.63 -25.10
CA PHE A 91 -5.47 14.59 -24.31
C PHE A 91 -5.75 13.16 -23.82
N SER A 92 -6.47 13.06 -22.69
CA SER A 92 -7.05 11.82 -22.20
C SER A 92 -8.54 11.73 -22.52
N LYS A 93 -9.10 10.53 -22.36
CA LYS A 93 -10.54 10.30 -22.42
C LYS A 93 -11.13 10.32 -21.01
N ALA A 94 -12.44 10.47 -20.91
CA ALA A 94 -13.14 10.29 -19.65
C ALA A 94 -12.88 8.87 -19.10
N GLY A 95 -12.44 8.78 -17.85
CA GLY A 95 -12.00 7.54 -17.21
C GLY A 95 -10.53 7.16 -17.47
N GLU A 96 -9.80 7.88 -18.33
CA GLU A 96 -8.35 7.70 -18.54
C GLU A 96 -7.61 8.89 -17.93
N ALA A 97 -6.74 8.64 -16.95
CA ALA A 97 -5.97 9.68 -16.29
C ALA A 97 -4.55 9.83 -16.86
N ARG A 98 -3.95 11.00 -16.61
CA ARG A 98 -2.61 11.39 -17.02
C ARG A 98 -1.82 11.79 -15.77
N GLN A 99 -0.58 11.34 -15.66
CA GLN A 99 0.30 11.63 -14.55
C GLN A 99 1.62 12.21 -15.06
N LEU A 100 1.97 13.39 -14.56
CA LEU A 100 3.26 13.98 -14.81
C LEU A 100 4.29 13.35 -13.87
N VAL A 101 5.38 12.83 -14.44
CA VAL A 101 6.52 12.29 -13.73
C VAL A 101 7.74 13.13 -14.06
N ILE A 102 8.52 13.46 -13.04
CA ILE A 102 9.74 14.25 -13.21
C ILE A 102 10.89 13.55 -12.49
N GLU A 103 11.96 13.29 -13.22
CA GLU A 103 13.20 12.69 -12.73
C GLU A 103 14.33 13.70 -12.80
N GLY A 104 15.03 13.93 -11.69
CA GLY A 104 16.30 14.62 -11.65
C GLY A 104 17.44 13.61 -11.75
N TRP A 105 18.32 13.80 -12.72
CA TRP A 105 19.44 12.91 -13.02
C TRP A 105 20.78 13.58 -12.78
N SER A 106 21.77 12.83 -12.33
CA SER A 106 23.15 13.30 -12.17
C SER A 106 23.85 13.49 -13.52
N ALA A 107 24.92 14.28 -13.55
CA ALA A 107 25.79 14.32 -14.72
C ALA A 107 26.47 12.96 -14.93
N ASN A 108 26.70 12.58 -16.19
CA ASN A 108 27.61 11.48 -16.50
C ASN A 108 28.98 11.76 -15.89
N GLN A 109 29.55 10.80 -15.17
CA GLN A 109 30.94 10.86 -14.70
C GLN A 109 31.79 9.85 -15.45
N VAL A 110 33.11 10.10 -15.52
CA VAL A 110 34.03 9.18 -16.19
C VAL A 110 33.95 7.81 -15.50
N GLY A 111 33.48 6.79 -16.24
CA GLY A 111 33.31 5.44 -15.74
C GLY A 111 32.01 5.16 -14.96
N GLN A 112 31.07 6.12 -14.87
CA GLN A 112 29.78 5.93 -14.21
C GLN A 112 28.65 6.57 -15.05
N PRO A 113 27.63 5.81 -15.49
CA PRO A 113 26.47 6.39 -16.16
C PRO A 113 25.71 7.33 -15.22
N ALA A 114 24.99 8.31 -15.79
CA ALA A 114 24.06 9.12 -15.02
C ALA A 114 23.07 8.25 -14.25
N ALA A 115 22.72 8.68 -13.05
CA ALA A 115 21.79 8.00 -12.17
C ALA A 115 20.65 8.95 -11.80
N ILE A 116 19.48 8.39 -11.53
CA ILE A 116 18.35 9.15 -10.96
C ILE A 116 18.74 9.56 -9.54
N VAL A 117 18.68 10.85 -9.26
CA VAL A 117 18.99 11.48 -7.96
C VAL A 117 17.69 11.82 -7.22
N SER A 118 16.68 12.24 -7.95
CA SER A 118 15.36 12.55 -7.41
C SER A 118 14.26 12.21 -8.39
N ARG A 119 13.07 11.94 -7.86
CA ARG A 119 11.89 11.69 -8.67
C ARG A 119 10.65 12.19 -7.95
N GLY A 120 9.70 12.68 -8.72
CA GLY A 120 8.38 13.05 -8.26
C GLY A 120 7.32 12.68 -9.27
N ARG A 121 6.09 12.45 -8.80
CA ARG A 121 4.92 12.30 -9.66
C ARG A 121 3.81 13.21 -9.19
N SER A 122 2.94 13.63 -10.10
CA SER A 122 1.69 14.31 -9.77
C SER A 122 0.65 13.30 -9.31
N LEU A 123 -0.49 13.77 -8.80
CA LEU A 123 -1.69 12.93 -8.85
C LEU A 123 -2.11 12.68 -10.31
N PRO A 124 -2.72 11.53 -10.62
CA PRO A 124 -3.37 11.30 -11.90
C PRO A 124 -4.51 12.31 -12.10
N ALA A 125 -4.63 12.85 -13.30
CA ALA A 125 -5.63 13.85 -13.62
C ALA A 125 -6.08 13.73 -15.09
N GLU A 126 -7.36 13.98 -15.40
CA GLU A 126 -7.86 13.92 -16.78
C GLU A 126 -7.53 15.20 -17.54
N ILE A 127 -6.89 15.08 -18.71
CA ILE A 127 -6.60 16.21 -19.61
C ILE A 127 -7.61 16.13 -20.77
N LEU A 128 -8.82 16.68 -20.59
CA LEU A 128 -9.88 16.58 -21.60
C LEU A 128 -9.79 17.69 -22.68
N PRO A 129 -10.15 17.40 -23.95
CA PRO A 129 -10.21 18.42 -25.00
C PRO A 129 -11.18 19.55 -24.65
N GLY A 130 -10.73 20.80 -24.74
CA GLY A 130 -11.54 21.99 -24.39
C GLY A 130 -11.81 22.14 -22.88
N GLY A 131 -11.16 21.33 -22.04
CA GLY A 131 -11.24 21.43 -20.58
C GLY A 131 -10.53 22.67 -20.02
N ALA A 132 -10.81 22.98 -18.76
CA ALA A 132 -10.10 24.05 -18.04
C ALA A 132 -8.60 23.71 -17.90
N PRO A 133 -7.73 24.73 -17.79
CA PRO A 133 -6.31 24.54 -17.49
C PRO A 133 -6.09 23.63 -16.28
N GLN A 134 -5.25 22.60 -16.43
CA GLN A 134 -4.93 21.67 -15.36
C GLN A 134 -3.58 22.03 -14.73
N ALA A 135 -3.54 22.09 -13.40
CA ALA A 135 -2.29 22.25 -12.66
C ALA A 135 -1.88 20.89 -12.11
N PHE A 136 -0.62 20.50 -12.36
CA PHE A 136 0.00 19.34 -11.72
C PHE A 136 0.87 19.83 -10.58
N GLU A 137 0.55 19.37 -9.37
CA GLU A 137 1.40 19.50 -8.20
C GLU A 137 2.26 18.23 -8.14
N VAL A 138 3.59 18.38 -8.24
CA VAL A 138 4.52 17.26 -8.15
C VAL A 138 5.35 17.39 -6.88
N LEU A 139 5.24 16.38 -6.02
CA LEU A 139 6.10 16.24 -4.84
C LEU A 139 7.38 15.52 -5.25
N PHE A 140 8.54 16.16 -5.02
CA PHE A 140 9.85 15.59 -5.35
C PHE A 140 10.53 15.04 -4.12
N ALA A 141 10.93 13.78 -4.16
CA ALA A 141 11.82 13.20 -3.17
C ALA A 141 13.14 12.78 -3.83
N ARG A 142 14.23 12.80 -3.06
CA ARG A 142 15.44 12.08 -3.49
C ARG A 142 15.14 10.59 -3.54
N VAL A 143 15.70 9.94 -4.56
CA VAL A 143 15.72 8.48 -4.67
C VAL A 143 16.42 7.92 -3.43
N ASN A 144 15.92 6.81 -2.90
CA ASN A 144 16.48 6.12 -1.73
C ASN A 144 16.56 6.97 -0.45
N GLN A 145 15.66 7.95 -0.27
CA GLN A 145 15.50 8.65 1.01
C GLN A 145 14.12 8.37 1.62
N PHE A 146 14.12 8.00 2.91
CA PHE A 146 12.91 7.99 3.71
C PHE A 146 12.67 9.36 4.29
N GLN A 147 11.48 9.87 4.07
CA GLN A 147 11.05 11.10 4.68
C GLN A 147 9.91 10.83 5.64
N GLN A 148 10.09 11.17 6.91
CA GLN A 148 8.96 11.19 7.82
C GLN A 148 8.00 12.31 7.40
N LEU A 149 6.69 12.05 7.43
CA LEU A 149 5.68 13.12 7.27
C LEU A 149 5.77 14.07 8.49
N VAL A 150 6.61 15.10 8.43
CA VAL A 150 6.72 16.14 9.46
C VAL A 150 6.32 17.49 8.87
N SER A 151 5.41 18.22 9.52
CA SER A 151 5.18 19.62 9.15
C SER A 151 6.28 20.48 9.77
N SER A 152 7.29 20.85 8.99
CA SER A 152 8.35 21.76 9.42
C SER A 152 7.91 23.23 9.43
N ALA A 153 6.66 23.53 9.03
CA ALA A 153 6.15 24.91 8.98
C ALA A 153 5.33 25.35 10.21
N ASN A 154 4.97 24.48 11.17
CA ASN A 154 4.23 24.88 12.39
C ASN A 154 4.33 23.88 13.57
N LEU A 155 5.50 23.31 13.85
CA LEU A 155 5.83 22.61 15.11
C LEU A 155 4.89 21.46 15.57
N SER A 156 4.05 20.89 14.72
CA SER A 156 3.51 19.55 14.94
C SER A 156 3.96 18.63 13.82
N ALA A 157 4.88 17.72 14.10
CA ALA A 157 5.09 16.57 13.25
C ALA A 157 3.71 15.93 12.99
N GLN A 158 3.34 15.67 11.74
CA GLN A 158 2.13 14.91 11.43
C GLN A 158 2.42 13.46 11.77
N GLN A 159 2.34 13.14 13.05
CA GLN A 159 2.40 11.78 13.54
C GLN A 159 0.98 11.28 13.75
N LEU A 160 0.84 9.96 13.76
CA LEU A 160 -0.35 9.38 14.33
C LEU A 160 -0.44 9.85 15.78
N ALA A 161 -1.65 10.15 16.27
CA ALA A 161 -1.81 10.56 17.67
C ALA A 161 -1.33 9.45 18.62
N GLU A 162 -1.40 8.19 18.16
CA GLU A 162 -1.02 7.01 18.91
C GLU A 162 -0.33 5.97 18.01
N GLY A 163 0.67 5.27 18.54
CA GLY A 163 1.24 4.10 17.88
C GLY A 163 0.25 2.94 17.91
N ARG A 164 0.09 2.22 16.80
CA ARG A 164 -0.94 1.18 16.63
C ARG A 164 -0.43 -0.07 15.94
N LEU A 165 -0.88 -1.23 16.41
CA LEU A 165 -0.70 -2.55 15.80
C LEU A 165 -2.06 -3.24 15.65
N GLY A 166 -2.23 -4.06 14.60
CA GLY A 166 -3.53 -4.67 14.27
C GLY A 166 -4.56 -3.64 13.78
N HIS A 167 -4.12 -2.46 13.35
CA HIS A 167 -4.95 -1.44 12.72
C HIS A 167 -5.15 -1.75 11.23
N THR A 168 -6.12 -1.08 10.62
CA THR A 168 -6.33 -1.12 9.17
C THR A 168 -5.90 0.19 8.53
N ILE A 169 -5.47 0.12 7.28
CA ILE A 169 -5.31 1.28 6.40
C ILE A 169 -6.08 1.02 5.12
N THR A 170 -6.88 1.99 4.69
CA THR A 170 -7.78 1.82 3.55
C THR A 170 -7.82 3.09 2.73
N ALA A 171 -7.32 3.04 1.49
CA ALA A 171 -7.53 4.09 0.51
C ALA A 171 -8.99 4.10 0.05
N THR A 172 -9.56 5.29 -0.04
CA THR A 172 -10.93 5.51 -0.51
C THR A 172 -10.90 6.20 -1.88
N PRO A 173 -11.90 5.96 -2.76
CA PRO A 173 -12.05 6.73 -4.00
C PRO A 173 -12.21 8.24 -3.78
N ALA A 174 -12.57 8.67 -2.57
CA ALA A 174 -12.67 10.08 -2.18
C ALA A 174 -11.31 10.76 -1.92
N GLY A 175 -10.19 10.04 -2.10
CA GLY A 175 -8.84 10.60 -1.94
C GLY A 175 -8.34 10.63 -0.50
N GLU A 176 -8.97 9.89 0.42
CA GLU A 176 -8.49 9.71 1.80
C GLU A 176 -7.89 8.31 2.00
N ILE A 177 -6.86 8.22 2.84
CA ILE A 177 -6.40 6.96 3.47
C ILE A 177 -6.87 6.96 4.91
N VAL A 178 -7.84 6.11 5.21
CA VAL A 178 -8.41 5.96 6.55
C VAL A 178 -7.56 4.97 7.34
N ILE A 179 -7.16 5.37 8.54
CA ILE A 179 -6.40 4.59 9.50
C ILE A 179 -7.27 4.42 10.73
N ALA A 180 -7.64 3.18 11.07
CA ALA A 180 -8.61 2.93 12.11
C ALA A 180 -8.17 1.85 13.10
N GLY A 181 -8.49 2.10 14.38
CA GLY A 181 -8.33 1.16 15.48
C GLY A 181 -6.88 0.70 15.70
N GLY A 182 -6.76 -0.58 16.04
CA GLY A 182 -5.54 -1.21 16.52
C GLY A 182 -5.40 -1.11 18.05
N GLY A 183 -4.22 -1.39 18.55
CA GLY A 183 -3.89 -1.27 19.97
C GLY A 183 -2.40 -1.07 20.22
N THR A 184 -2.06 -0.81 21.48
CA THR A 184 -0.68 -0.77 21.98
C THR A 184 -0.36 -2.05 22.72
N ILE A 185 0.85 -2.59 22.59
CA ILE A 185 1.23 -3.84 23.27
C ILE A 185 1.40 -3.58 24.77
N SER A 186 0.81 -4.43 25.61
CA SER A 186 0.76 -4.25 27.07
C SER A 186 2.06 -4.55 27.81
N ALA A 187 2.88 -5.45 27.28
CA ALA A 187 4.18 -5.75 27.85
C ALA A 187 5.12 -6.42 26.82
N PRO A 188 6.44 -6.36 27.06
CA PRO A 188 7.41 -7.22 26.39
C PRO A 188 6.96 -8.69 26.25
N GLY A 189 7.13 -9.28 25.07
CA GLY A 189 6.95 -10.73 24.84
C GLY A 189 5.52 -11.27 24.86
N VAL A 190 4.48 -10.43 24.99
CA VAL A 190 3.08 -10.90 24.97
C VAL A 190 2.61 -11.23 23.55
N GLN A 191 1.77 -12.27 23.41
CA GLN A 191 1.20 -12.72 22.14
C GLN A 191 0.12 -11.77 21.59
N TRP A 192 0.54 -10.63 21.05
CA TRP A 192 -0.33 -9.59 20.48
C TRP A 192 -1.15 -10.02 19.26
N TRP A 193 -0.92 -11.21 18.71
CA TRP A 193 -1.61 -11.76 17.53
C TRP A 193 -2.82 -12.64 17.87
N ARG A 194 -3.14 -12.90 19.15
CA ARG A 194 -4.27 -13.77 19.58
C ARG A 194 -5.26 -13.06 20.53
N GLY A 195 -5.56 -11.78 20.27
CA GLY A 195 -6.56 -10.99 21.00
C GLY A 195 -6.09 -10.50 22.38
N GLY A 196 -5.29 -11.29 23.09
CA GLY A 196 -4.59 -10.89 24.30
C GLY A 196 -3.36 -9.99 24.03
N GLY A 197 -2.91 -9.25 25.04
CA GLY A 197 -1.65 -8.50 25.00
C GLY A 197 -1.72 -7.07 24.50
N PHE A 198 -2.91 -6.49 24.38
CA PHE A 198 -3.08 -5.06 24.18
C PHE A 198 -3.35 -4.33 25.51
N ASP A 199 -2.72 -3.17 25.72
CA ASP A 199 -2.92 -2.27 26.89
C ASP A 199 -4.14 -1.35 26.74
N GLY A 200 -4.93 -1.59 25.69
CA GLY A 200 -5.99 -0.70 25.25
C GLY A 200 -6.18 -0.79 23.75
N LEU A 201 -7.40 -1.11 23.35
CA LEU A 201 -7.82 -1.07 21.97
C LEU A 201 -8.28 0.34 21.62
N ARG A 202 -7.90 0.81 20.43
CA ARG A 202 -8.12 2.17 20.00
C ARG A 202 -9.46 2.30 19.31
N THR A 203 -10.17 3.37 19.64
CA THR A 203 -11.29 3.88 18.86
C THR A 203 -10.85 4.98 17.89
N SER A 204 -9.59 5.43 17.96
CA SER A 204 -9.11 6.53 17.12
C SER A 204 -9.18 6.17 15.63
N VAL A 205 -9.66 7.14 14.86
CA VAL A 205 -9.64 7.12 13.40
C VAL A 205 -8.94 8.39 12.95
N GLU A 206 -8.00 8.22 12.04
CA GLU A 206 -7.28 9.32 11.39
C GLU A 206 -7.36 9.12 9.88
N ALA A 207 -7.40 10.21 9.12
CA ALA A 207 -7.38 10.17 7.67
C ALA A 207 -6.22 10.98 7.14
N ILE A 208 -5.57 10.45 6.10
CA ILE A 208 -4.54 11.15 5.33
C ILE A 208 -5.16 11.53 4.00
N ASP A 209 -5.19 12.82 3.71
CA ASP A 209 -5.56 13.32 2.39
C ASP A 209 -4.44 12.97 1.40
N GLN A 210 -4.74 12.18 0.35
CA GLN A 210 -3.74 11.68 -0.60
C GLN A 210 -3.10 12.75 -1.47
N ARG A 211 -3.65 13.97 -1.49
CA ARG A 211 -3.12 15.08 -2.30
C ARG A 211 -2.18 15.96 -1.49
N THR A 212 -2.59 16.31 -0.29
CA THR A 212 -1.88 17.23 0.61
C THR A 212 -1.02 16.50 1.62
N HIS A 213 -1.20 15.18 1.75
CA HIS A 213 -0.69 14.31 2.80
C HIS A 213 -1.02 14.77 4.22
N ALA A 214 -2.00 15.68 4.36
CA ALA A 214 -2.39 16.20 5.65
C ALA A 214 -3.11 15.09 6.43
N ILE A 215 -2.65 14.88 7.67
CA ILE A 215 -3.29 13.98 8.62
C ILE A 215 -4.31 14.76 9.45
N ALA A 216 -5.51 14.23 9.57
CA ALA A 216 -6.55 14.78 10.43
C ALA A 216 -7.21 13.69 11.25
N ALA A 217 -7.49 13.99 12.53
CA ALA A 217 -8.35 13.15 13.34
C ALA A 217 -9.78 13.13 12.77
N ARG A 218 -10.43 11.98 12.90
CA ARG A 218 -11.81 11.74 12.49
C ARG A 218 -12.64 11.29 13.69
N SER A 219 -13.94 11.13 13.48
CA SER A 219 -14.83 10.58 14.51
C SER A 219 -14.35 9.18 14.93
N PRO A 220 -14.31 8.91 16.24
CA PRO A 220 -13.84 7.62 16.73
C PRO A 220 -14.84 6.51 16.43
N LEU A 221 -14.35 5.27 16.41
CA LEU A 221 -15.15 4.06 16.45
C LEU A 221 -15.98 4.00 17.74
N LEU A 222 -17.14 3.34 17.69
CA LEU A 222 -17.96 3.03 18.86
C LEU A 222 -17.27 2.03 19.77
N VAL A 223 -16.56 1.06 19.19
CA VAL A 223 -15.85 0.01 19.93
C VAL A 223 -14.39 -0.02 19.51
N GLY A 224 -13.50 0.07 20.51
CA GLY A 224 -12.07 -0.11 20.29
C GLY A 224 -11.79 -1.52 19.81
N ARG A 225 -11.06 -1.66 18.69
CA ARG A 225 -10.84 -2.96 18.04
C ARG A 225 -9.45 -3.09 17.40
N ALA A 226 -8.90 -4.30 17.41
CA ALA A 226 -7.68 -4.66 16.67
C ALA A 226 -7.91 -5.94 15.85
N TRP A 227 -7.11 -6.17 14.82
CA TRP A 227 -7.25 -7.31 13.90
C TRP A 227 -8.63 -7.40 13.23
N HIS A 228 -9.24 -6.24 13.03
CA HIS A 228 -10.48 -6.05 12.28
C HIS A 228 -10.15 -5.81 10.81
N THR A 229 -11.18 -5.76 9.98
CA THR A 229 -11.06 -5.40 8.55
C THR A 229 -11.72 -4.06 8.28
N ALA A 230 -11.25 -3.38 7.24
CA ALA A 230 -11.82 -2.14 6.73
C ALA A 230 -11.91 -2.20 5.21
N THR A 231 -13.10 -1.99 4.67
CA THR A 231 -13.40 -2.13 3.23
C THR A 231 -13.98 -0.83 2.70
N ALA A 232 -13.30 -0.19 1.75
CA ALA A 232 -13.83 0.98 1.04
C ALA A 232 -14.93 0.56 0.06
N LEU A 233 -16.02 1.31 0.05
CA LEU A 233 -17.08 1.24 -0.95
C LEU A 233 -16.80 2.23 -2.09
N GLY A 234 -17.44 2.03 -3.25
CA GLY A 234 -17.34 2.95 -4.38
C GLY A 234 -17.80 4.38 -4.07
N SER A 235 -18.62 4.57 -3.03
CA SER A 235 -19.05 5.88 -2.53
C SER A 235 -17.99 6.65 -1.74
N GLY A 236 -16.85 6.02 -1.40
CA GLY A 236 -15.85 6.56 -0.48
C GLY A 236 -16.06 6.14 0.98
N GLN A 237 -17.24 5.64 1.34
CA GLN A 237 -17.52 5.09 2.67
C GLN A 237 -16.63 3.89 3.00
N VAL A 238 -16.34 3.67 4.28
CA VAL A 238 -15.53 2.53 4.76
C VAL A 238 -16.32 1.73 5.78
N ILE A 239 -16.45 0.43 5.52
CA ILE A 239 -17.05 -0.54 6.45
C ILE A 239 -15.96 -1.12 7.33
N LEU A 240 -16.07 -0.98 8.64
CA LEU A 240 -15.19 -1.61 9.62
C LEU A 240 -15.90 -2.76 10.31
N ALA A 241 -15.31 -3.95 10.35
CA ALA A 241 -16.01 -5.14 10.81
C ALA A 241 -15.13 -6.06 11.66
N GLY A 242 -15.74 -6.61 12.71
CA GLY A 242 -15.14 -7.59 13.61
C GLY A 242 -13.86 -7.09 14.30
N GLY A 243 -12.91 -8.00 14.47
CA GLY A 243 -11.70 -7.82 15.27
C GLY A 243 -11.85 -8.33 16.69
N TYR A 244 -10.84 -8.11 17.51
CA TYR A 244 -10.89 -8.31 18.95
C TYR A 244 -11.38 -7.04 19.63
N GLY A 245 -12.38 -7.15 20.51
CA GLY A 245 -12.91 -6.04 21.33
C GLY A 245 -12.30 -5.99 22.74
N GLY A 246 -12.82 -5.12 23.61
CA GLY A 246 -12.27 -4.76 24.93
C GLY A 246 -12.06 -5.89 25.96
N GLY A 247 -12.41 -7.14 25.64
CA GLY A 247 -12.13 -8.34 26.45
C GLY A 247 -11.17 -9.33 25.82
N GLY A 248 -10.56 -9.01 24.67
CA GLY A 248 -9.70 -9.93 23.92
C GLY A 248 -10.46 -10.98 23.09
N GLU A 249 -11.80 -10.96 23.14
CA GLU A 249 -12.67 -11.85 22.38
C GLU A 249 -13.01 -11.26 21.00
N PRO A 250 -13.19 -12.12 19.97
CA PRO A 250 -13.73 -11.68 18.68
C PRO A 250 -15.09 -11.02 18.84
N ILE A 251 -15.33 -9.95 18.08
CA ILE A 251 -16.62 -9.26 18.02
C ILE A 251 -17.27 -9.40 16.64
N ARG A 252 -18.58 -9.15 16.56
CA ARG A 252 -19.37 -9.18 15.31
C ARG A 252 -19.84 -7.80 14.86
N ASP A 253 -19.45 -6.76 15.60
CA ASP A 253 -19.86 -5.38 15.35
C ASP A 253 -19.34 -4.89 14.00
N VAL A 254 -20.23 -4.20 13.27
CA VAL A 254 -19.94 -3.54 12.00
C VAL A 254 -20.26 -2.06 12.14
N GLU A 255 -19.31 -1.22 11.75
CA GLU A 255 -19.40 0.24 11.83
C GLU A 255 -19.16 0.88 10.47
N LEU A 256 -19.88 1.95 10.18
CA LEU A 256 -19.72 2.75 8.97
C LEU A 256 -18.92 4.02 9.27
N TYR A 257 -17.80 4.20 8.57
CA TYR A 257 -17.14 5.48 8.40
C TYR A 257 -17.57 6.10 7.07
N ASN A 258 -17.86 7.40 7.07
CA ASN A 258 -18.21 8.15 5.87
C ASN A 258 -17.23 9.35 5.73
N PRO A 259 -16.58 9.58 4.58
CA PRO A 259 -15.78 10.79 4.29
C PRO A 259 -16.69 11.95 3.80
N PRO A 260 -16.29 13.24 3.77
CA PRO A 260 -14.95 13.83 3.89
C PRO A 260 -14.71 14.65 5.18
N GLY A 261 -15.17 14.17 6.35
CA GLY A 261 -14.78 14.78 7.64
C GLY A 261 -15.69 15.88 8.20
N VAL A 262 -16.90 16.10 7.66
CA VAL A 262 -18.01 16.67 8.45
C VAL A 262 -19.21 15.74 8.33
N LEU A 263 -19.26 14.77 9.22
CA LEU A 263 -20.44 13.97 9.47
C LEU A 263 -20.83 14.11 10.92
N ASP A 264 -22.13 13.94 11.15
CA ASP A 264 -22.97 14.13 12.34
C ASP A 264 -22.50 13.47 13.66
N GLY A 265 -21.21 13.20 13.80
CA GLY A 265 -20.56 12.79 15.05
C GLY A 265 -20.84 11.36 15.44
N THR A 266 -21.41 10.53 14.56
CA THR A 266 -21.75 9.15 14.92
C THR A 266 -21.27 8.16 13.86
N ALA A 267 -20.25 7.35 14.21
CA ALA A 267 -20.13 6.03 13.60
C ALA A 267 -21.49 5.33 13.80
N LYS A 268 -22.12 4.88 12.72
CA LYS A 268 -23.45 4.25 12.80
C LYS A 268 -23.26 2.75 12.91
N PRO A 269 -23.84 2.10 13.94
CA PRO A 269 -23.84 0.65 13.98
C PRO A 269 -24.68 0.14 12.81
N LEU A 270 -24.10 -0.79 12.04
CA LEU A 270 -24.81 -1.50 10.99
C LEU A 270 -25.23 -2.88 11.50
N GLN A 271 -25.94 -3.63 10.65
CA GLN A 271 -26.27 -5.02 10.95
C GLN A 271 -24.98 -5.81 11.21
N PRO A 272 -24.93 -6.63 12.28
CA PRO A 272 -23.72 -7.35 12.64
C PRO A 272 -23.40 -8.47 11.64
N LEU A 273 -22.18 -9.00 11.73
CA LEU A 273 -21.84 -10.29 11.13
C LEU A 273 -22.65 -11.42 11.80
N ALA A 274 -22.87 -12.52 11.08
CA ALA A 274 -23.56 -13.69 11.62
C ALA A 274 -22.79 -14.32 12.80
N VAL A 275 -21.45 -14.29 12.71
CA VAL A 275 -20.55 -14.76 13.76
C VAL A 275 -19.48 -13.72 14.08
N ALA A 276 -18.93 -13.79 15.29
CA ALA A 276 -17.80 -12.95 15.67
C ALA A 276 -16.51 -13.41 14.97
N ARG A 277 -15.72 -12.46 14.45
CA ARG A 277 -14.54 -12.77 13.64
C ARG A 277 -13.36 -11.87 14.00
N ALA A 278 -12.16 -12.43 14.17
CA ALA A 278 -10.92 -11.65 14.34
C ALA A 278 -9.76 -12.23 13.53
N GLY A 279 -8.93 -11.37 12.94
CA GLY A 279 -7.90 -11.80 11.98
C GLY A 279 -8.49 -12.42 10.70
N HIS A 280 -9.73 -12.08 10.36
CA HIS A 280 -10.39 -12.49 9.13
C HIS A 280 -9.99 -11.56 7.98
N THR A 281 -10.38 -11.92 6.74
CA THR A 281 -10.27 -11.03 5.59
C THR A 281 -11.65 -10.56 5.14
N ALA A 282 -11.70 -9.37 4.53
CA ALA A 282 -12.91 -8.78 3.97
C ALA A 282 -12.61 -8.25 2.57
N THR A 283 -13.49 -8.54 1.61
CA THR A 283 -13.29 -8.14 0.22
C THR A 283 -14.60 -7.64 -0.37
N LEU A 284 -14.60 -6.45 -0.97
CA LEU A 284 -15.73 -5.96 -1.76
C LEU A 284 -15.80 -6.77 -3.06
N ILE A 285 -16.83 -7.61 -3.19
CA ILE A 285 -16.99 -8.51 -4.35
C ILE A 285 -18.04 -8.02 -5.35
N ASN A 286 -18.87 -7.04 -4.97
CA ASN A 286 -19.79 -6.37 -5.86
C ASN A 286 -19.94 -4.91 -5.41
N ALA A 287 -19.42 -3.97 -6.20
CA ALA A 287 -19.44 -2.55 -5.86
C ALA A 287 -20.85 -1.96 -5.92
N ASP A 288 -21.66 -2.35 -6.91
CA ASP A 288 -23.02 -1.84 -7.11
C ASP A 288 -23.96 -2.31 -6.01
N ALA A 289 -23.91 -3.60 -5.67
CA ALA A 289 -24.68 -4.18 -4.57
C ALA A 289 -24.07 -3.87 -3.19
N ARG A 290 -22.80 -3.43 -3.14
CA ARG A 290 -22.00 -3.21 -1.91
C ARG A 290 -21.84 -4.49 -1.08
N THR A 291 -21.71 -5.63 -1.76
CA THR A 291 -21.57 -6.94 -1.11
C THR A 291 -20.12 -7.20 -0.74
N ILE A 292 -19.90 -7.51 0.54
CA ILE A 292 -18.58 -7.82 1.11
C ILE A 292 -18.54 -9.30 1.47
N LEU A 293 -17.49 -10.00 1.02
CA LEU A 293 -17.14 -11.35 1.43
C LEU A 293 -16.27 -11.28 2.68
N PHE A 294 -16.72 -11.91 3.77
CA PHE A 294 -15.95 -12.10 4.99
C PHE A 294 -15.50 -13.56 5.11
N VAL A 295 -14.19 -13.80 5.33
CA VAL A 295 -13.63 -15.16 5.36
C VAL A 295 -12.83 -15.40 6.64
N GLY A 296 -13.14 -16.49 7.34
CA GLY A 296 -12.42 -16.98 8.51
C GLY A 296 -12.52 -16.08 9.75
N GLY A 297 -11.54 -16.22 10.64
CA GLY A 297 -11.46 -15.50 11.92
C GLY A 297 -12.46 -15.96 12.98
N ASP A 298 -13.25 -17.00 12.69
CA ASP A 298 -14.18 -17.64 13.61
C ASP A 298 -13.75 -19.08 13.93
N ALA A 299 -14.23 -19.62 15.05
CA ALA A 299 -13.87 -20.95 15.51
C ALA A 299 -14.46 -22.10 14.66
N ALA A 300 -15.53 -21.83 13.90
CA ALA A 300 -16.17 -22.85 13.06
C ALA A 300 -15.54 -22.94 11.65
N GLY A 301 -14.67 -22.00 11.29
CA GLY A 301 -14.05 -21.96 9.96
C GLY A 301 -15.07 -21.70 8.88
N THR A 302 -15.66 -20.51 8.90
CA THR A 302 -16.74 -20.13 8.00
C THR A 302 -16.40 -18.91 7.14
N TRP A 303 -17.24 -18.65 6.15
CA TRP A 303 -17.30 -17.40 5.41
C TRP A 303 -18.75 -16.93 5.31
N GLU A 304 -18.98 -15.65 5.02
CA GLU A 304 -20.32 -15.10 4.82
C GLU A 304 -20.30 -13.93 3.84
N LEU A 305 -21.42 -13.70 3.16
CA LEU A 305 -21.66 -12.45 2.43
C LEU A 305 -22.48 -11.52 3.30
N TRP A 306 -22.11 -10.25 3.27
CA TRP A 306 -22.77 -9.20 4.03
C TRP A 306 -22.95 -7.95 3.16
N ASP A 307 -24.08 -7.29 3.30
CA ASP A 307 -24.34 -6.00 2.68
C ASP A 307 -24.88 -4.99 3.71
N PRO A 308 -24.69 -3.67 3.50
CA PRO A 308 -25.05 -2.66 4.50
C PRO A 308 -26.56 -2.47 4.71
N VAL A 309 -27.41 -3.03 3.86
CA VAL A 309 -28.88 -2.90 3.94
C VAL A 309 -29.49 -4.10 4.68
N ASN A 310 -29.11 -5.31 4.29
CA ASN A 310 -29.71 -6.56 4.81
C ASN A 310 -28.85 -7.23 5.87
N GLY A 311 -27.59 -6.84 6.02
CA GLY A 311 -26.64 -7.50 6.91
C GLY A 311 -26.13 -8.82 6.34
N SER A 312 -25.87 -9.79 7.23
CA SER A 312 -25.34 -11.10 6.85
C SER A 312 -26.41 -11.96 6.17
N SER A 313 -25.99 -12.66 5.11
CA SER A 313 -26.77 -13.71 4.43
C SER A 313 -26.65 -15.09 5.09
N GLY A 314 -25.92 -15.19 6.21
CA GLY A 314 -25.63 -16.44 6.91
C GLY A 314 -24.22 -16.97 6.62
N THR A 315 -23.78 -17.93 7.42
CA THR A 315 -22.44 -18.52 7.31
C THR A 315 -22.43 -19.78 6.48
N HIS A 316 -21.37 -19.94 5.69
CA HIS A 316 -21.05 -21.15 4.94
C HIS A 316 -19.72 -21.72 5.44
N ALA A 317 -19.58 -23.05 5.45
CA ALA A 317 -18.35 -23.71 5.86
C ALA A 317 -17.23 -23.46 4.84
N LEU A 318 -15.99 -23.29 5.32
CA LEU A 318 -14.82 -23.33 4.46
C LEU A 318 -14.61 -24.77 3.94
N PRO A 319 -14.04 -24.94 2.73
CA PRO A 319 -13.76 -26.27 2.20
C PRO A 319 -12.84 -27.08 3.14
N GLY A 320 -13.18 -28.36 3.30
CA GLY A 320 -12.54 -29.29 4.24
C GLY A 320 -13.58 -30.08 5.02
N ASN A 321 -13.25 -31.30 5.43
CA ASN A 321 -14.11 -32.11 6.30
C ASN A 321 -13.29 -32.75 7.45
N PRO A 322 -13.34 -32.18 8.68
CA PRO A 322 -14.08 -30.98 9.07
C PRO A 322 -13.49 -29.69 8.45
N PRO A 323 -14.27 -28.59 8.37
CA PRO A 323 -13.75 -27.28 7.99
C PRO A 323 -12.58 -26.90 8.89
N ALA A 324 -11.50 -26.38 8.31
CA ALA A 324 -10.33 -25.93 9.07
C ALA A 324 -10.46 -24.43 9.37
N PRO A 325 -10.66 -24.02 10.64
CA PRO A 325 -10.67 -22.61 11.02
C PRO A 325 -9.35 -21.94 10.63
N ARG A 326 -9.44 -20.71 10.13
CA ARG A 326 -8.26 -19.93 9.74
C ARG A 326 -8.40 -18.47 10.09
N ARG A 327 -7.32 -17.87 10.58
CA ARG A 327 -7.14 -16.42 10.78
C ARG A 327 -5.77 -16.02 10.27
N HIS A 328 -5.53 -14.71 10.14
CA HIS A 328 -4.26 -14.13 9.69
C HIS A 328 -3.80 -14.68 8.32
N HIS A 329 -4.76 -15.15 7.52
CA HIS A 329 -4.57 -15.51 6.12
C HIS A 329 -4.59 -14.24 5.26
N ALA A 330 -4.14 -14.35 4.02
CA ALA A 330 -4.20 -13.25 3.07
C ALA A 330 -5.32 -13.50 2.05
N ALA A 331 -5.96 -12.42 1.59
CA ALA A 331 -6.96 -12.44 0.54
C ALA A 331 -6.56 -11.44 -0.55
N THR A 332 -6.56 -11.88 -1.81
CA THR A 332 -6.26 -11.03 -2.97
C THR A 332 -7.38 -11.13 -3.98
N THR A 333 -8.01 -9.99 -4.28
CA THR A 333 -9.00 -9.89 -5.36
C THR A 333 -8.30 -9.87 -6.71
N PHE A 334 -8.87 -10.57 -7.69
CA PHE A 334 -8.40 -10.55 -9.07
C PHE A 334 -9.57 -10.79 -10.03
N TYR A 335 -9.33 -10.69 -11.33
CA TYR A 335 -10.33 -10.94 -12.37
C TYR A 335 -9.87 -12.07 -13.28
N LEU A 336 -10.78 -12.99 -13.59
CA LEU A 336 -10.54 -14.02 -14.59
C LEU A 336 -10.79 -13.45 -15.99
N ALA A 337 -10.03 -13.94 -16.97
CA ALA A 337 -10.18 -13.50 -18.36
C ALA A 337 -11.63 -13.66 -18.84
N GLY A 338 -12.21 -12.58 -19.35
CA GLY A 338 -13.59 -12.56 -19.86
C GLY A 338 -14.68 -12.52 -18.79
N ARG A 339 -14.34 -12.34 -17.50
CA ARG A 339 -15.33 -12.14 -16.41
C ARG A 339 -15.32 -10.70 -15.91
N ALA A 340 -16.51 -10.16 -15.64
CA ALA A 340 -16.68 -8.84 -15.05
C ALA A 340 -16.68 -8.89 -13.51
N GLU A 341 -17.07 -10.03 -12.96
CA GLU A 341 -17.12 -10.27 -11.53
C GLU A 341 -15.73 -10.65 -10.99
N PRO A 342 -15.33 -10.14 -9.82
CA PRO A 342 -14.06 -10.49 -9.22
C PRO A 342 -14.07 -11.92 -8.69
N ALA A 343 -12.89 -12.50 -8.58
CA ALA A 343 -12.64 -13.67 -7.76
C ALA A 343 -11.68 -13.30 -6.62
N VAL A 344 -11.64 -14.12 -5.56
CA VAL A 344 -10.78 -13.85 -4.39
C VAL A 344 -9.94 -15.07 -4.08
N LEU A 345 -8.61 -14.94 -4.12
CA LEU A 345 -7.68 -15.97 -3.69
C LEU A 345 -7.41 -15.80 -2.20
N ILE A 346 -7.67 -16.84 -1.40
CA ILE A 346 -7.36 -16.92 0.03
C ILE A 346 -6.20 -17.88 0.21
N THR A 347 -5.13 -17.44 0.89
CA THR A 347 -3.92 -18.26 1.08
C THR A 347 -3.49 -18.33 2.53
N GLY A 348 -3.05 -19.51 2.96
CA GLY A 348 -2.40 -19.75 4.25
C GLY A 348 -3.26 -19.39 5.46
N GLY A 349 -2.60 -18.76 6.44
CA GLY A 349 -3.14 -18.42 7.75
C GLY A 349 -2.83 -19.48 8.80
N GLU A 350 -3.48 -19.36 9.94
CA GLU A 350 -3.34 -20.31 11.05
C GLU A 350 -4.69 -20.71 11.64
N SER A 351 -4.76 -21.96 12.08
CA SER A 351 -5.75 -22.45 13.04
C SER A 351 -5.20 -22.32 14.46
N ASP A 352 -5.89 -22.89 15.44
CA ASP A 352 -5.37 -22.97 16.81
C ASP A 352 -4.18 -23.92 16.95
N THR A 353 -4.07 -24.91 16.08
CA THR A 353 -3.11 -26.03 16.19
C THR A 353 -2.07 -26.07 15.07
N ALA A 354 -2.29 -25.39 13.95
CA ALA A 354 -1.37 -25.42 12.81
C ALA A 354 -1.37 -24.14 11.98
N VAL A 355 -0.20 -23.82 11.42
CA VAL A 355 -0.07 -22.90 10.28
C VAL A 355 -0.45 -23.66 9.00
N LEU A 356 -1.10 -22.99 8.06
CA LEU A 356 -1.72 -23.62 6.88
C LEU A 356 -0.93 -23.31 5.60
N SER A 357 -0.80 -24.31 4.72
CA SER A 357 -0.25 -24.17 3.36
C SER A 357 -1.34 -24.17 2.27
N THR A 358 -2.61 -24.28 2.66
CA THR A 358 -3.73 -24.42 1.74
C THR A 358 -4.16 -23.07 1.15
N ALA A 359 -4.64 -23.12 -0.09
CA ALA A 359 -5.28 -22.00 -0.76
C ALA A 359 -6.71 -22.38 -1.22
N MET A 360 -7.56 -21.37 -1.37
CA MET A 360 -8.92 -21.51 -1.89
C MET A 360 -9.31 -20.27 -2.67
N LEU A 361 -10.26 -20.44 -3.59
CA LEU A 361 -10.79 -19.41 -4.46
C LEU A 361 -12.26 -19.19 -4.13
N TYR A 362 -12.66 -17.96 -3.89
CA TYR A 362 -14.06 -17.58 -3.97
C TYR A 362 -14.40 -17.19 -5.42
N ASP A 363 -15.36 -17.90 -6.02
CA ASP A 363 -15.94 -17.55 -7.32
C ASP A 363 -17.22 -16.74 -7.09
N SER A 364 -17.20 -15.45 -7.42
CA SER A 364 -18.35 -14.56 -7.21
C SER A 364 -19.56 -14.87 -8.09
N VAL A 365 -19.37 -15.55 -9.23
CA VAL A 365 -20.49 -15.96 -10.10
C VAL A 365 -21.20 -17.15 -9.50
N ALA A 366 -20.44 -18.15 -9.04
CA ALA A 366 -21.00 -19.32 -8.36
C ALA A 366 -21.39 -19.05 -6.91
N GLN A 367 -20.93 -17.93 -6.35
CA GLN A 367 -21.02 -17.57 -4.92
C GLN A 367 -20.56 -18.70 -4.02
N ASN A 368 -19.41 -19.30 -4.34
CA ASN A 368 -18.93 -20.49 -3.65
C ASN A 368 -17.41 -20.47 -3.45
N MET A 369 -16.97 -21.14 -2.38
CA MET A 369 -15.56 -21.32 -2.05
C MET A 369 -15.06 -22.67 -2.61
N VAL A 370 -14.02 -22.63 -3.43
CA VAL A 370 -13.46 -23.79 -4.13
C VAL A 370 -12.00 -24.00 -3.68
N PRO A 371 -11.59 -25.22 -3.27
CA PRO A 371 -10.18 -25.50 -2.99
C PRO A 371 -9.29 -25.26 -4.20
N VAL A 372 -8.11 -24.68 -3.99
CA VAL A 372 -7.01 -24.80 -4.94
C VAL A 372 -6.33 -26.13 -4.65
N ASN A 373 -6.31 -27.06 -5.62
CA ASN A 373 -5.81 -28.43 -5.45
C ASN A 373 -4.28 -28.53 -5.41
N GLN A 374 -3.62 -27.48 -4.94
CA GLN A 374 -2.18 -27.38 -4.79
C GLN A 374 -1.88 -26.61 -3.50
N ALA A 375 -0.94 -27.13 -2.72
CA ALA A 375 -0.41 -26.39 -1.58
C ALA A 375 0.53 -25.29 -2.07
N MET A 376 0.67 -24.24 -1.27
CA MET A 376 1.69 -23.21 -1.46
C MET A 376 3.10 -23.83 -1.54
N PRO A 377 3.88 -23.61 -2.61
CA PRO A 377 5.18 -24.26 -2.83
C PRO A 377 6.19 -24.09 -1.71
N SER A 378 6.35 -22.89 -1.12
CA SER A 378 7.27 -22.71 0.02
C SER A 378 6.65 -23.03 1.38
N GLY A 379 5.53 -23.76 1.40
CA GLY A 379 4.95 -24.36 2.60
C GLY A 379 3.99 -23.47 3.37
N ALA A 380 3.68 -23.91 4.59
CA ALA A 380 2.68 -23.30 5.45
C ALA A 380 3.13 -21.95 6.01
N ARG A 381 2.25 -20.94 5.96
CA ARG A 381 2.56 -19.58 6.42
C ARG A 381 1.34 -18.81 6.92
N THR A 382 1.55 -17.94 7.90
CA THR A 382 0.55 -17.01 8.50
C THR A 382 1.12 -15.60 8.61
N GLN A 383 0.28 -14.58 8.51
CA GLN A 383 0.72 -13.17 8.41
C GLN A 383 1.81 -12.95 7.35
N HIS A 384 1.69 -13.68 6.24
CA HIS A 384 2.36 -13.37 4.99
C HIS A 384 1.65 -12.22 4.28
N ALA A 385 2.30 -11.67 3.26
CA ALA A 385 1.67 -10.69 2.40
C ALA A 385 1.27 -11.32 1.06
N SER A 386 0.21 -10.81 0.46
CA SER A 386 -0.21 -11.18 -0.89
C SER A 386 -0.50 -9.94 -1.72
N VAL A 387 0.06 -9.85 -2.93
CA VAL A 387 -0.09 -8.69 -3.83
C VAL A 387 -0.39 -9.16 -5.24
N LEU A 388 -1.43 -8.60 -5.85
CA LEU A 388 -1.71 -8.75 -7.27
C LEU A 388 -0.69 -7.95 -8.08
N VAL A 389 -0.10 -8.57 -9.09
CA VAL A 389 0.76 -7.95 -10.11
C VAL A 389 0.03 -8.04 -11.45
N PRO A 390 -0.82 -7.05 -11.78
CA PRO A 390 -1.76 -7.14 -12.91
C PRO A 390 -1.07 -7.31 -14.26
N ALA A 391 0.08 -6.64 -14.47
CA ALA A 391 0.80 -6.70 -15.74
C ALA A 391 1.26 -8.12 -16.13
N ARG A 392 1.35 -9.04 -15.16
CA ARG A 392 1.71 -10.44 -15.38
C ARG A 392 0.55 -11.41 -15.16
N ASN A 393 -0.61 -10.93 -14.71
CA ASN A 393 -1.68 -11.78 -14.19
C ASN A 393 -1.18 -12.74 -13.08
N PHE A 394 -0.30 -12.26 -12.21
CA PHE A 394 0.25 -13.04 -11.10
C PHE A 394 -0.19 -12.48 -9.76
N ILE A 395 -0.27 -13.35 -8.75
CA ILE A 395 -0.36 -12.96 -7.35
C ILE A 395 0.90 -13.47 -6.65
N TYR A 396 1.66 -12.57 -6.04
CA TYR A 396 2.82 -12.92 -5.22
C TYR A 396 2.39 -13.12 -3.78
N VAL A 397 2.77 -14.26 -3.20
CA VAL A 397 2.50 -14.64 -1.82
C VAL A 397 3.84 -14.75 -1.10
N ALA A 398 4.20 -13.70 -0.36
CA ALA A 398 5.55 -13.48 0.12
C ALA A 398 5.66 -13.56 1.64
N GLY A 399 6.73 -14.23 2.09
CA GLY A 399 7.09 -14.28 3.51
C GLY A 399 6.08 -15.02 4.37
N GLY A 400 5.91 -14.54 5.61
CA GLY A 400 5.03 -15.11 6.62
C GLY A 400 5.77 -15.93 7.67
N TYR A 401 5.11 -16.12 8.81
CA TYR A 401 5.58 -17.01 9.87
C TYR A 401 5.21 -18.46 9.56
N THR A 402 6.15 -19.37 9.80
CA THR A 402 5.99 -20.81 9.55
C THR A 402 5.61 -21.59 10.81
N ALA A 403 5.59 -20.92 11.97
CA ALA A 403 5.23 -21.48 13.27
C ALA A 403 4.22 -20.59 14.02
N LEU A 404 3.36 -21.18 14.86
CA LEU A 404 2.31 -20.45 15.60
C LEU A 404 2.85 -19.47 16.64
N ASP A 405 4.01 -19.79 17.22
CA ASP A 405 4.74 -18.97 18.19
C ASP A 405 5.60 -17.88 17.53
N ARG A 406 5.59 -17.84 16.20
CA ARG A 406 6.30 -16.87 15.36
C ARG A 406 7.83 -16.98 15.46
N SER A 407 8.33 -18.14 15.90
CA SER A 407 9.77 -18.46 15.99
C SER A 407 10.43 -18.71 14.62
N GLY A 408 9.65 -19.01 13.60
CA GLY A 408 10.10 -19.25 12.23
C GLY A 408 9.41 -18.34 11.21
N ALA A 409 10.17 -17.90 10.21
CA ALA A 409 9.69 -17.15 9.06
C ALA A 409 10.27 -17.72 7.77
N THR A 410 9.63 -17.46 6.63
CA THR A 410 10.12 -17.83 5.30
C THR A 410 10.49 -16.60 4.48
N ALA A 411 11.43 -16.77 3.55
CA ALA A 411 11.76 -15.78 2.52
C ALA A 411 11.08 -16.10 1.18
N GLY A 412 10.38 -17.22 1.08
CA GLY A 412 9.80 -17.70 -0.17
C GLY A 412 8.72 -16.76 -0.70
N ILE A 413 8.75 -16.52 -2.01
CA ILE A 413 7.70 -15.83 -2.76
C ILE A 413 7.04 -16.88 -3.66
N ASP A 414 5.86 -17.35 -3.26
CA ASP A 414 5.07 -18.23 -4.12
C ASP A 414 4.32 -17.38 -5.15
N VAL A 415 4.30 -17.85 -6.40
CA VAL A 415 3.63 -17.16 -7.50
C VAL A 415 2.40 -17.97 -7.89
N PHE A 416 1.23 -17.36 -7.71
CA PHE A 416 -0.02 -17.89 -8.23
C PHE A 416 -0.29 -17.28 -9.61
N ASP A 417 -0.34 -18.12 -10.63
CA ASP A 417 -0.70 -17.75 -11.99
C ASP A 417 -2.22 -17.76 -12.15
N ILE A 418 -2.79 -16.59 -12.43
CA ILE A 418 -4.23 -16.42 -12.63
C ILE A 418 -4.68 -17.13 -13.92
N GLY A 419 -3.81 -17.23 -14.93
CA GLY A 419 -4.13 -17.86 -16.21
C GLY A 419 -4.38 -19.36 -16.09
N SER A 420 -3.57 -20.05 -15.29
CA SER A 420 -3.72 -21.48 -15.02
C SER A 420 -4.50 -21.81 -13.74
N ILE A 421 -4.80 -20.80 -12.91
CA ILE A 421 -5.45 -20.95 -11.59
C ILE A 421 -4.65 -21.94 -10.70
N GLY A 422 -3.34 -21.71 -10.58
CA GLY A 422 -2.43 -22.57 -9.84
C GLY A 422 -1.14 -21.88 -9.42
N PHE A 423 -0.41 -22.50 -8.50
CA PHE A 423 0.93 -22.05 -8.15
C PHE A 423 1.96 -22.60 -9.13
N ILE A 424 2.91 -21.76 -9.52
CA ILE A 424 4.05 -22.16 -10.35
C ILE A 424 5.03 -22.96 -9.47
N GLU A 425 5.28 -24.21 -9.83
CA GLU A 425 6.27 -25.07 -9.18
C GLU A 425 7.70 -24.72 -9.62
N GLY A 426 8.70 -24.94 -8.74
CA GLY A 426 10.11 -24.76 -9.09
C GLY A 426 10.66 -23.32 -9.01
N ASN A 427 9.90 -22.38 -8.42
CA ASN A 427 10.34 -20.99 -8.19
C ASN A 427 11.37 -20.84 -7.05
N GLU A 428 12.17 -21.86 -6.74
CA GLU A 428 13.07 -21.88 -5.56
C GLU A 428 14.15 -20.77 -5.58
N GLY A 429 14.43 -20.20 -6.76
CA GLY A 429 15.31 -19.04 -6.91
C GLY A 429 14.64 -17.68 -6.69
N PHE A 430 13.30 -17.59 -6.75
CA PHE A 430 12.56 -16.35 -6.56
C PHE A 430 12.11 -16.20 -5.10
N ARG A 431 12.89 -15.43 -4.35
CA ARG A 431 12.71 -15.27 -2.89
C ARG A 431 13.20 -13.90 -2.45
N MET A 432 12.69 -13.48 -1.31
CA MET A 432 13.31 -12.41 -0.53
C MET A 432 14.71 -12.83 -0.06
N ARG A 433 15.56 -11.84 0.19
CA ARG A 433 16.88 -12.03 0.80
C ARG A 433 16.73 -12.40 2.28
N THR A 434 15.81 -11.76 2.98
CA THR A 434 15.55 -11.99 4.40
C THR A 434 14.20 -12.65 4.60
N ALA A 435 14.18 -13.75 5.35
CA ALA A 435 12.94 -14.39 5.78
C ALA A 435 12.20 -13.47 6.76
N ARG A 436 10.91 -13.18 6.50
CA ARG A 436 10.15 -12.22 7.31
C ARG A 436 8.68 -12.62 7.43
N GLY A 437 8.12 -12.56 8.63
CA GLY A 437 6.68 -12.69 8.91
C GLY A 437 6.09 -11.40 9.47
N GLY A 438 4.78 -11.18 9.33
CA GLY A 438 4.15 -9.93 9.80
C GLY A 438 4.61 -8.68 9.03
N LEU A 439 5.15 -8.89 7.83
CA LEU A 439 5.53 -7.85 6.87
C LEU A 439 4.28 -7.17 6.29
N SER A 440 4.50 -6.03 5.63
CA SER A 440 3.49 -5.45 4.74
C SER A 440 4.02 -5.45 3.31
N ALA A 441 3.10 -5.52 2.35
CA ALA A 441 3.42 -5.40 0.94
C ALA A 441 2.47 -4.44 0.22
N THR A 442 2.95 -3.79 -0.83
CA THR A 442 2.13 -2.97 -1.73
C THR A 442 2.70 -3.01 -3.14
N LEU A 443 1.83 -2.86 -4.14
CA LEU A 443 2.22 -2.70 -5.53
C LEU A 443 2.62 -1.24 -5.75
N GLY A 444 3.87 -1.02 -6.10
CA GLY A 444 4.42 0.26 -6.50
C GLY A 444 4.26 0.54 -8.00
N PRO A 445 4.71 1.71 -8.46
CA PRO A 445 4.78 2.03 -9.89
C PRO A 445 5.61 1.00 -10.66
N ASN A 446 5.36 0.88 -11.98
CA ASN A 446 6.13 0.01 -12.88
C ASN A 446 6.17 -1.47 -12.45
N ASN A 447 5.09 -1.96 -11.83
CA ASN A 447 4.96 -3.34 -11.34
C ASN A 447 5.98 -3.73 -10.26
N THR A 448 6.59 -2.74 -9.59
CA THR A 448 7.46 -3.02 -8.45
C THR A 448 6.61 -3.52 -7.28
N VAL A 449 7.10 -4.49 -6.53
CA VAL A 449 6.44 -4.96 -5.31
C VAL A 449 7.34 -4.62 -4.13
N VAL A 450 6.84 -3.77 -3.23
CA VAL A 450 7.59 -3.32 -2.05
C VAL A 450 7.16 -4.17 -0.87
N PHE A 451 8.11 -4.87 -0.27
CA PHE A 451 7.98 -5.60 0.99
C PHE A 451 8.72 -4.82 2.08
N ALA A 452 8.03 -4.51 3.19
CA ALA A 452 8.63 -3.72 4.26
C ALA A 452 8.44 -4.35 5.62
N GLY A 453 9.48 -4.26 6.45
CA GLY A 453 9.45 -4.63 7.86
C GLY A 453 9.10 -6.10 8.09
N GLY A 454 8.29 -6.37 9.12
CA GLY A 454 8.05 -7.72 9.63
C GLY A 454 9.09 -8.11 10.68
N SER A 455 9.10 -9.38 11.07
CA SER A 455 10.15 -9.96 11.90
C SER A 455 10.85 -11.10 11.19
N GLY A 456 12.17 -11.13 11.29
CA GLY A 456 13.05 -12.08 10.63
C GLY A 456 14.42 -12.13 11.28
N ALA A 457 15.37 -12.81 10.63
CA ALA A 457 16.74 -12.92 11.14
C ALA A 457 17.71 -12.21 10.17
N GLU A 458 18.17 -11.03 10.58
CA GLU A 458 19.12 -10.20 9.84
C GLU A 458 20.32 -9.83 10.74
N PRO A 459 21.53 -10.41 10.53
CA PRO A 459 21.87 -11.47 9.58
C PRO A 459 21.25 -12.82 9.95
N ALA A 460 21.31 -13.80 9.03
CA ALA A 460 20.82 -15.15 9.29
C ALA A 460 21.43 -15.75 10.57
N GLY A 461 20.60 -16.33 11.43
CA GLY A 461 21.02 -16.90 12.72
C GLY A 461 20.96 -15.94 13.92
N SER A 462 20.60 -14.67 13.72
CA SER A 462 20.40 -13.67 14.80
C SER A 462 19.13 -13.88 15.65
N GLY A 463 18.29 -14.84 15.29
CA GLY A 463 16.95 -15.00 15.87
C GLY A 463 15.93 -14.05 15.26
N VAL A 464 14.64 -14.36 15.42
CA VAL A 464 13.55 -13.58 14.83
C VAL A 464 13.33 -12.29 15.62
N HIS A 465 13.55 -11.15 14.98
CA HIS A 465 13.35 -9.80 15.53
C HIS A 465 12.74 -8.87 14.47
N PRO A 466 12.05 -7.78 14.87
CA PRO A 466 11.58 -6.73 13.96
C PRO A 466 12.66 -6.23 13.01
N LEU A 467 12.29 -6.01 11.75
CA LEU A 467 13.22 -5.58 10.70
C LEU A 467 12.94 -4.14 10.28
N ALA A 468 14.01 -3.40 10.00
CA ALA A 468 13.95 -2.11 9.32
C ALA A 468 14.12 -2.26 7.80
N SER A 469 14.53 -3.43 7.32
CA SER A 469 14.82 -3.67 5.91
C SER A 469 13.57 -3.64 5.04
N ILE A 470 13.75 -3.11 3.85
CA ILE A 470 12.82 -3.12 2.73
C ILE A 470 13.40 -3.98 1.63
N GLU A 471 12.54 -4.73 0.97
CA GLU A 471 12.88 -5.48 -0.23
C GLU A 471 11.94 -5.08 -1.35
N VAL A 472 12.49 -4.90 -2.54
CA VAL A 472 11.75 -4.47 -3.73
C VAL A 472 11.96 -5.50 -4.81
N VAL A 473 10.87 -6.14 -5.23
CA VAL A 473 10.85 -6.91 -6.48
C VAL A 473 10.70 -5.93 -7.62
N TYR A 474 11.60 -5.99 -8.59
CA TYR A 474 11.55 -5.17 -9.80
C TYR A 474 11.95 -5.99 -11.02
N GLU A 475 11.60 -5.45 -12.18
CA GLU A 475 11.94 -6.03 -13.47
C GLU A 475 12.93 -5.12 -14.17
N TYR A 476 13.90 -5.71 -14.87
CA TYR A 476 14.82 -4.95 -15.70
C TYR A 476 15.20 -5.74 -16.95
N LEU A 477 15.50 -5.02 -18.02
CA LEU A 477 16.06 -5.61 -19.24
C LEU A 477 17.58 -5.64 -19.09
N ASP A 478 18.17 -6.83 -19.13
CA ASP A 478 19.63 -6.96 -19.15
C ASP A 478 20.16 -6.41 -20.49
N ALA A 479 20.97 -5.36 -20.40
CA ALA A 479 21.50 -4.66 -21.57
C ALA A 479 22.43 -5.54 -22.42
N ALA A 480 23.01 -6.61 -21.86
CA ALA A 480 23.94 -7.47 -22.55
C ALA A 480 23.24 -8.49 -23.47
N ASN A 481 22.05 -8.96 -23.10
CA ASN A 481 21.35 -10.03 -23.81
C ASN A 481 19.90 -9.70 -24.19
N GLY A 482 19.36 -8.56 -23.74
CA GLY A 482 17.99 -8.15 -23.99
C GLY A 482 16.94 -9.02 -23.29
N VAL A 483 17.32 -9.77 -22.26
CA VAL A 483 16.41 -10.63 -21.49
C VAL A 483 15.78 -9.83 -20.35
N LEU A 484 14.46 -9.95 -20.21
CA LEU A 484 13.73 -9.38 -19.07
C LEU A 484 13.97 -10.26 -17.84
N ASN A 485 14.63 -9.70 -16.84
CA ASN A 485 14.91 -10.35 -15.56
C ASN A 485 14.02 -9.78 -14.46
N ILE A 486 13.81 -10.59 -13.42
CA ILE A 486 13.17 -10.18 -12.17
C ILE A 486 14.20 -10.33 -11.07
N GLU A 487 14.39 -9.29 -10.28
CA GLU A 487 15.33 -9.28 -9.16
C GLU A 487 14.69 -8.76 -7.88
N VAL A 488 15.35 -9.06 -6.77
CA VAL A 488 15.00 -8.54 -5.45
C VAL A 488 16.13 -7.65 -4.94
N ALA A 489 15.89 -6.34 -4.97
CA ALA A 489 16.72 -5.36 -4.27
C ALA A 489 16.36 -5.37 -2.78
N SER A 490 17.33 -5.08 -1.92
CA SER A 490 17.16 -5.18 -0.46
C SER A 490 18.00 -4.14 0.25
N SER A 491 17.51 -3.65 1.39
CA SER A 491 18.32 -2.85 2.31
C SER A 491 19.45 -3.66 2.92
N TRP A 492 19.15 -4.93 3.18
CA TRP A 492 20.14 -5.91 3.60
C TRP A 492 20.71 -6.62 2.39
N ASN A 493 21.84 -6.10 1.90
CA ASN A 493 22.59 -6.65 0.79
C ASN A 493 24.05 -6.94 1.21
N PRO A 494 24.32 -8.08 1.88
CA PRO A 494 25.67 -8.44 2.31
C PRO A 494 26.63 -8.69 1.14
N GLU A 495 26.10 -8.90 -0.07
CA GLU A 495 26.87 -9.15 -1.30
C GLU A 495 27.20 -7.86 -2.06
N ALA A 496 26.68 -6.70 -1.64
CA ALA A 496 26.91 -5.37 -2.22
C ALA A 496 26.62 -5.26 -3.74
N THR A 497 25.73 -6.09 -4.28
CA THR A 497 25.38 -6.10 -5.70
C THR A 497 24.27 -5.08 -6.03
N ALA A 498 24.70 -3.95 -6.59
CA ALA A 498 24.03 -3.02 -7.53
C ALA A 498 22.68 -2.33 -7.24
N ALA A 499 21.95 -2.58 -6.15
CA ALA A 499 20.80 -1.72 -5.77
C ALA A 499 20.75 -1.50 -4.25
N VAL A 500 20.98 -0.27 -3.81
CA VAL A 500 20.91 0.10 -2.38
C VAL A 500 19.50 0.59 -2.07
N VAL A 501 18.64 -0.33 -1.64
CA VAL A 501 17.38 0.08 -0.98
C VAL A 501 17.76 0.60 0.40
N PRO A 502 17.30 1.78 0.84
CA PRO A 502 17.61 2.28 2.17
C PRO A 502 16.88 1.46 3.26
N TYR A 503 17.34 1.52 4.50
CA TYR A 503 16.58 1.01 5.66
C TYR A 503 15.51 2.00 6.11
N MET A 504 14.36 1.50 6.57
CA MET A 504 13.42 2.34 7.30
C MET A 504 14.11 2.99 8.52
N PRO A 505 13.67 4.18 8.96
CA PRO A 505 14.24 4.85 10.13
C PRO A 505 14.15 4.07 11.44
N ALA A 506 13.30 3.04 11.50
CA ALA A 506 13.13 2.17 12.65
C ALA A 506 12.61 0.79 12.21
N GLU A 507 12.98 -0.24 12.96
CA GLU A 507 12.47 -1.60 12.81
C GLU A 507 10.98 -1.68 13.14
N ARG A 508 10.20 -2.43 12.36
CA ARG A 508 8.75 -2.52 12.55
C ARG A 508 8.21 -3.88 12.14
N VAL A 509 7.43 -4.51 13.01
CA VAL A 509 6.54 -5.64 12.68
C VAL A 509 5.08 -5.23 12.79
N GLY A 510 4.21 -5.83 11.98
CA GLY A 510 2.76 -5.59 12.04
C GLY A 510 2.36 -4.20 11.55
N LEU A 511 3.25 -3.51 10.82
CA LEU A 511 2.96 -2.29 10.10
C LEU A 511 2.00 -2.54 8.93
N ARG A 512 1.53 -1.44 8.35
CA ARG A 512 0.81 -1.44 7.08
C ARG A 512 1.50 -0.51 6.08
N ALA A 513 1.53 -0.93 4.83
CA ALA A 513 2.12 -0.22 3.71
C ALA A 513 1.05 0.04 2.66
N ILE A 514 1.04 1.23 2.07
CA ILE A 514 0.17 1.59 0.96
C ILE A 514 0.91 2.50 -0.01
N THR A 515 0.78 2.23 -1.31
CA THR A 515 1.27 3.12 -2.36
C THR A 515 0.21 4.18 -2.66
N LEU A 516 0.64 5.43 -2.65
CA LEU A 516 -0.17 6.62 -2.91
C LEU A 516 -0.35 6.86 -4.41
N GLY A 517 -1.31 7.71 -4.78
CA GLY A 517 -1.55 8.07 -6.17
C GLY A 517 -0.34 8.72 -6.87
N ASP A 518 0.54 9.39 -6.12
CA ASP A 518 1.80 9.96 -6.60
C ASP A 518 2.96 8.92 -6.67
N GLY A 519 2.68 7.64 -6.41
CA GLY A 519 3.64 6.55 -6.45
C GLY A 519 4.55 6.44 -5.23
N MET A 520 4.47 7.35 -4.26
CA MET A 520 5.18 7.19 -2.98
C MET A 520 4.54 6.06 -2.17
N THR A 521 5.33 5.38 -1.33
CA THR A 521 4.83 4.35 -0.41
C THR A 521 4.87 4.85 1.02
N LEU A 522 3.76 4.70 1.72
CA LEU A 522 3.60 5.11 3.10
C LEU A 522 3.60 3.90 4.03
N PHE A 523 4.45 3.95 5.07
CA PHE A 523 4.52 2.95 6.13
C PHE A 523 3.91 3.48 7.43
N ILE A 524 2.94 2.74 7.97
CA ILE A 524 2.08 3.18 9.08
C ILE A 524 2.13 2.17 10.22
N GLY A 525 2.38 2.69 11.43
CA GLY A 525 2.31 1.94 12.68
C GLY A 525 3.34 0.82 12.80
N GLY A 526 2.94 -0.23 13.51
CA GLY A 526 3.81 -1.37 13.85
C GLY A 526 4.56 -1.18 15.17
N ALA A 527 5.30 -2.22 15.56
CA ALA A 527 6.07 -2.26 16.79
C ALA A 527 7.54 -2.63 16.52
N ALA A 528 8.47 -2.03 17.28
CA ALA A 528 9.90 -2.31 17.27
C ALA A 528 10.30 -3.09 18.53
N THR A 529 11.45 -3.75 18.51
CA THR A 529 12.07 -4.32 19.72
C THR A 529 12.69 -3.22 20.59
N ASN A 530 12.39 -3.23 21.89
CA ASN A 530 13.02 -2.41 22.90
C ASN A 530 14.25 -3.17 23.44
N GLY A 531 15.44 -2.76 22.99
CA GLY A 531 16.72 -3.39 23.35
C GLY A 531 17.05 -3.38 24.84
N ALA A 532 16.38 -2.56 25.67
CA ALA A 532 16.61 -2.52 27.13
C ALA A 532 15.78 -3.55 27.91
N THR A 533 14.65 -4.02 27.36
CA THR A 533 13.69 -4.89 28.06
C THR A 533 13.39 -6.20 27.31
N GLY A 534 13.91 -6.36 26.09
CA GLY A 534 13.58 -7.49 25.20
C GLY A 534 12.13 -7.47 24.70
N GLY A 535 11.40 -6.36 24.90
CA GLY A 535 9.99 -6.23 24.57
C GLY A 535 9.66 -5.50 23.28
N TYR A 536 8.38 -5.28 23.02
CA TYR A 536 7.95 -4.44 21.90
C TYR A 536 7.64 -3.01 22.37
N SER A 537 8.00 -2.01 21.56
CA SER A 537 7.63 -0.60 21.73
C SER A 537 6.98 -0.09 20.45
N MET A 538 5.98 0.79 20.59
CA MET A 538 5.23 1.28 19.45
C MET A 538 6.01 2.32 18.67
N VAL A 539 5.97 2.23 17.34
CA VAL A 539 6.72 3.15 16.46
C VAL A 539 5.75 4.20 15.93
N GLN A 540 5.84 5.42 16.49
CA GLN A 540 4.94 6.56 16.21
C GLN A 540 5.14 7.33 14.87
N PRO A 541 6.24 7.22 14.10
CA PRO A 541 6.37 7.90 12.81
C PRO A 541 5.54 7.25 11.70
N LEU A 542 4.96 8.07 10.82
CA LEU A 542 4.67 7.70 9.44
C LEU A 542 5.88 7.95 8.56
N THR A 543 6.28 6.95 7.77
CA THR A 543 7.45 7.08 6.90
C THR A 543 7.03 7.00 5.44
N LEU A 544 7.38 8.03 4.67
CA LEU A 544 7.20 8.10 3.23
C LEU A 544 8.47 7.62 2.51
N TYR A 545 8.30 6.81 1.48
CA TYR A 545 9.36 6.19 0.71
C TYR A 545 9.13 6.40 -0.79
N ASN A 546 10.19 6.78 -1.51
CA ASN A 546 10.20 6.81 -2.97
C ASN A 546 10.71 5.46 -3.50
N PRO A 547 9.87 4.65 -4.16
CA PRO A 547 10.24 3.29 -4.57
C PRO A 547 11.14 3.20 -5.82
N LEU A 548 11.63 4.34 -6.33
CA LEU A 548 12.29 4.47 -7.62
C LEU A 548 13.73 4.93 -7.46
#